data_AF-A0A239BN98-F1
#
_entry.id   AF-A0A239BN98-F1
#
_cell.length_a   1.000
_cell.length_b   1.000
_cell.length_c   1.000
_cell.angle_alpha   90.00
_cell.angle_beta   90.00
_cell.angle_gamma   90.00
#
_symmetry.space_group_name_H-M   'P 1'
#
loop_
_entity.id
_entity.type
_entity.pdbx_description
1 polymer ?
#
loop_
_entity_poly.entity_id
_entity_poly.type
_entity_poly.pdbx_seq_one_letter_code
_entity_poly.pdbx_strand_id
1 'polypeptide(L)'
;MKIVVLGASGHGQVVADILFQMWTKGREMELVGFLDDDPALAGTRILGLPVLGTLADLSSVPHDCVALGIGDNAARARVYAELAKARKHFVTAIHPSAILAPDVIVGEGAVLAAGAIANPGARIGENAVLNTGASIDHHCVLGPHAHVAPGAHLAGGVHVGEGALVGIGACAVQGVAIGAWSTVGAGAAVTQDVPERACVGGVPARPL
;
A
#
# COMPACT_ATOMS: atom_id res chain seq x y z
N MET A 1 -11.56 -18.02 1.36
CA MET A 1 -10.88 -17.26 2.43
C MET A 1 -11.70 -16.04 2.82
N LYS A 2 -12.02 -15.87 4.10
CA LYS A 2 -12.74 -14.71 4.65
C LYS A 2 -11.77 -13.58 4.97
N ILE A 3 -12.06 -12.38 4.47
CA ILE A 3 -11.22 -11.20 4.60
C ILE A 3 -12.01 -10.08 5.25
N VAL A 4 -11.44 -9.47 6.29
CA VAL A 4 -11.94 -8.21 6.87
C VAL A 4 -10.97 -7.08 6.51
N VAL A 5 -11.51 -5.94 6.08
CA VAL A 5 -10.71 -4.76 5.73
C VAL A 5 -10.64 -3.82 6.94
N LEU A 6 -9.43 -3.46 7.36
CA LEU A 6 -9.20 -2.55 8.49
C LEU A 6 -8.97 -1.14 7.96
N GLY A 7 -9.92 -0.25 8.20
CA GLY A 7 -10.04 1.07 7.58
C GLY A 7 -11.02 1.04 6.40
N ALA A 8 -12.01 1.91 6.46
CA ALA A 8 -13.10 2.10 5.50
C ALA A 8 -13.06 3.49 4.84
N SER A 9 -12.02 4.27 5.11
CA SER A 9 -11.69 5.51 4.39
C SER A 9 -11.49 5.28 2.88
N GLY A 10 -11.21 6.34 2.12
CA GLY A 10 -10.99 6.25 0.68
C GLY A 10 -9.93 5.21 0.28
N HIS A 11 -8.85 5.04 1.06
CA HIS A 11 -7.86 4.00 0.78
C HIS A 11 -8.42 2.58 1.02
N GLY A 12 -9.17 2.38 2.10
CA GLY A 12 -9.85 1.12 2.39
C GLY A 12 -10.86 0.71 1.32
N GLN A 13 -11.56 1.68 0.75
CA GLN A 13 -12.46 1.45 -0.38
C GLN A 13 -11.70 0.97 -1.62
N VAL A 14 -10.53 1.54 -1.91
CA VAL A 14 -9.68 1.06 -3.02
C VAL A 14 -9.18 -0.36 -2.75
N VAL A 15 -8.76 -0.67 -1.52
CA VAL A 15 -8.32 -2.03 -1.15
C VAL A 15 -9.47 -3.04 -1.30
N ALA A 16 -10.68 -2.69 -0.84
CA ALA A 16 -11.86 -3.52 -1.01
C ALA A 16 -12.23 -3.73 -2.49
N ASP A 17 -12.17 -2.68 -3.32
CA ASP A 17 -12.37 -2.80 -4.77
C ASP A 17 -11.34 -3.75 -5.39
N ILE A 18 -10.06 -3.64 -5.05
CA ILE A 18 -9.02 -4.56 -5.54
C ILE A 18 -9.38 -6.02 -5.22
N LEU A 19 -9.80 -6.30 -3.98
CA LEU A 19 -10.19 -7.64 -3.55
C LEU A 19 -11.46 -8.12 -4.28
N PHE A 20 -12.43 -7.23 -4.53
CA PHE A 20 -13.58 -7.56 -5.39
C PHE A 20 -13.15 -7.92 -6.81
N GLN A 21 -12.23 -7.15 -7.41
CA GLN A 21 -11.71 -7.45 -8.75
C GLN A 21 -10.92 -8.77 -8.78
N MET A 22 -10.19 -9.10 -7.71
CA MET A 22 -9.56 -10.41 -7.57
C MET A 22 -10.61 -11.53 -7.54
N TRP A 23 -11.70 -11.33 -6.80
CA TRP A 23 -12.82 -12.28 -6.73
C TRP A 23 -13.51 -12.47 -8.08
N THR A 24 -13.81 -11.40 -8.82
CA THR A 24 -14.41 -11.50 -10.17
C THR A 24 -13.50 -12.21 -11.19
N LYS A 25 -12.20 -12.29 -10.92
CA LYS A 25 -11.21 -13.06 -11.69
C LYS A 25 -11.00 -14.49 -11.19
N GLY A 26 -11.87 -14.97 -10.30
CA GLY A 26 -11.92 -16.38 -9.89
C GLY A 26 -11.10 -16.71 -8.64
N ARG A 27 -10.61 -15.71 -7.90
CA ARG A 27 -10.02 -15.97 -6.57
C ARG A 27 -11.13 -16.29 -5.57
N GLU A 28 -11.04 -17.44 -4.91
CA GLU A 28 -12.01 -17.87 -3.90
C GLU A 28 -11.85 -17.11 -2.57
N MET A 29 -12.58 -16.01 -2.44
CA MET A 29 -12.59 -15.19 -1.24
C MET A 29 -13.97 -14.60 -0.95
N GLU A 30 -14.15 -14.18 0.30
CA GLU A 30 -15.34 -13.50 0.81
C GLU A 30 -14.88 -12.27 1.57
N LEU A 31 -15.36 -11.08 1.18
CA LEU A 31 -15.16 -9.87 1.97
C LEU A 31 -16.27 -9.80 3.03
N VAL A 32 -15.88 -9.91 4.29
CA VAL A 32 -16.80 -9.95 5.44
C VAL A 32 -17.35 -8.56 5.75
N GLY A 33 -16.50 -7.54 5.60
CA GLY A 33 -16.86 -6.16 5.89
C GLY A 33 -15.64 -5.31 6.23
N PHE A 34 -15.92 -4.14 6.78
CA PHE A 34 -14.92 -3.21 7.29
C PHE A 34 -14.92 -3.16 8.81
N LEU A 35 -13.78 -2.82 9.38
CA LEU A 35 -13.65 -2.28 10.74
C LEU A 35 -13.00 -0.91 10.64
N ASP A 36 -13.58 0.10 11.29
CA ASP A 36 -13.06 1.46 11.28
C ASP A 36 -13.32 2.14 12.62
N ASP A 37 -12.34 2.89 13.12
CA ASP A 37 -12.42 3.57 14.41
C ASP A 37 -13.17 4.92 14.31
N ASP A 38 -13.51 5.39 13.11
CA ASP A 38 -14.36 6.56 12.92
C ASP A 38 -15.83 6.24 13.31
N PRO A 39 -16.35 6.83 14.40
CA PRO A 39 -17.71 6.57 14.85
C PRO A 39 -18.77 7.00 13.84
N ALA A 40 -18.45 7.92 12.90
CA ALA A 40 -19.38 8.32 11.85
C ALA A 40 -19.65 7.20 10.84
N LEU A 41 -18.76 6.20 10.75
CA LEU A 41 -18.90 5.07 9.83
C LEU A 41 -19.59 3.86 10.47
N ALA A 42 -19.78 3.85 11.79
CA ALA A 42 -20.38 2.73 12.52
C ALA A 42 -21.79 2.41 11.99
N GLY A 43 -22.03 1.13 11.64
CA GLY A 43 -23.32 0.66 11.12
C GLY A 43 -23.65 1.10 9.69
N THR A 44 -22.77 1.86 9.03
CA THR A 44 -22.95 2.22 7.62
C THR A 44 -22.60 1.05 6.69
N ARG A 45 -22.90 1.22 5.40
CA ARG A 45 -22.45 0.31 4.34
C ARG A 45 -21.61 1.07 3.33
N ILE A 46 -20.45 0.50 3.01
CA ILE A 46 -19.48 1.07 2.06
C ILE A 46 -19.22 0.01 1.00
N LEU A 47 -19.35 0.36 -0.29
CA LEU A 47 -19.29 -0.59 -1.40
C LEU A 47 -20.22 -1.81 -1.22
N GLY A 48 -21.36 -1.60 -0.57
CA GLY A 48 -22.30 -2.67 -0.24
C GLY A 48 -21.85 -3.59 0.90
N LEU A 49 -20.70 -3.38 1.54
CA LEU A 49 -20.22 -4.13 2.69
C LEU A 49 -20.54 -3.40 4.00
N PRO A 50 -20.84 -4.11 5.10
CA PRO A 50 -21.08 -3.49 6.39
C PRO A 50 -19.79 -2.98 7.04
N VAL A 51 -19.87 -1.86 7.76
CA VAL A 51 -18.89 -1.49 8.79
C VAL A 51 -19.33 -2.15 10.10
N LEU A 52 -18.58 -3.17 10.52
CA LEU A 52 -18.95 -4.11 11.57
C LEU A 52 -18.64 -3.61 12.98
N GLY A 53 -17.82 -2.56 13.10
CA GLY A 53 -17.32 -2.03 14.36
C GLY A 53 -15.98 -1.35 14.17
N THR A 54 -15.22 -1.31 15.26
CA THR A 54 -13.89 -0.70 15.37
C THR A 54 -12.78 -1.73 15.17
N LEU A 55 -11.53 -1.29 15.06
CA LEU A 55 -10.39 -2.22 14.98
C LEU A 55 -10.29 -3.12 16.22
N ALA A 56 -10.77 -2.66 17.39
CA ALA A 56 -10.80 -3.45 18.62
C ALA A 56 -11.73 -4.66 18.54
N ASP A 57 -12.74 -4.62 17.66
CA ASP A 57 -13.72 -5.69 17.50
C ASP A 57 -13.20 -6.85 16.63
N LEU A 58 -11.98 -6.75 16.08
CA LEU A 58 -11.40 -7.73 15.16
C LEU A 58 -11.48 -9.17 15.67
N SER A 59 -11.24 -9.40 16.97
CA SER A 59 -11.31 -10.76 17.55
C SER A 59 -12.71 -11.38 17.54
N SER A 60 -13.76 -10.54 17.47
CA SER A 60 -15.16 -10.99 17.43
C SER A 60 -15.70 -11.20 16.01
N VAL A 61 -14.99 -10.69 14.99
CA VAL A 61 -15.37 -10.87 13.59
C VAL A 61 -14.73 -12.14 13.04
N PRO A 62 -15.49 -13.12 12.52
CA PRO A 62 -14.90 -14.31 11.89
C PRO A 62 -14.14 -13.95 10.60
N HIS A 63 -12.83 -14.21 10.56
CA HIS A 63 -11.96 -13.96 9.40
C HIS A 63 -10.81 -14.97 9.35
N ASP A 64 -10.28 -15.20 8.15
CA ASP A 64 -9.04 -15.96 7.93
C ASP A 64 -7.84 -15.01 7.81
N CYS A 65 -8.03 -13.90 7.09
CA CYS A 65 -7.00 -12.87 6.85
C CYS A 65 -7.56 -11.45 7.02
N VAL A 66 -6.65 -10.48 7.16
CA VAL A 66 -6.97 -9.05 7.19
C VAL A 66 -6.38 -8.34 5.98
N ALA A 67 -7.05 -7.28 5.51
CA ALA A 67 -6.51 -6.34 4.54
C ALA A 67 -6.39 -4.95 5.18
N LEU A 68 -5.25 -4.28 5.00
CA LEU A 68 -5.04 -2.95 5.61
C LEU A 68 -5.47 -1.84 4.65
N GLY A 69 -6.62 -1.23 4.95
CA GLY A 69 -7.20 -0.06 4.29
C GLY A 69 -6.78 1.28 4.89
N ILE A 70 -5.56 1.37 5.44
CA ILE A 70 -5.05 2.55 6.15
C ILE A 70 -4.04 3.30 5.28
N GLY A 71 -4.38 4.53 4.86
CA GLY A 71 -3.52 5.32 3.98
C GLY A 71 -2.26 5.87 4.64
N ASP A 72 -2.35 6.30 5.90
CA ASP A 72 -1.20 6.84 6.65
C ASP A 72 -0.16 5.74 6.92
N ASN A 73 1.08 5.93 6.47
CA ASN A 73 2.13 4.91 6.55
C ASN A 73 2.47 4.53 7.99
N ALA A 74 2.55 5.50 8.90
CA ALA A 74 2.93 5.24 10.30
C ALA A 74 1.81 4.49 11.05
N ALA A 75 0.56 4.87 10.83
CA ALA A 75 -0.59 4.17 11.37
C ALA A 75 -0.71 2.76 10.78
N ARG A 76 -0.56 2.62 9.45
CA ARG A 76 -0.60 1.32 8.77
C ARG A 76 0.52 0.39 9.27
N ALA A 77 1.74 0.90 9.47
CA ALA A 77 2.87 0.16 10.01
C ALA A 77 2.62 -0.30 11.46
N ARG A 78 2.12 0.59 12.32
CA ARG A 78 1.78 0.27 13.71
C ARG A 78 0.71 -0.83 13.78
N VAL A 79 -0.38 -0.69 13.03
CA VAL A 79 -1.46 -1.69 13.01
C VAL A 79 -0.94 -3.02 12.47
N TYR A 80 -0.14 -3.01 11.40
CA TYR A 80 0.50 -4.22 10.87
C TYR A 80 1.36 -4.92 11.94
N ALA A 81 2.22 -4.18 12.64
CA ALA A 81 3.10 -4.74 13.66
C ALA A 81 2.31 -5.40 14.82
N GLU A 82 1.23 -4.77 15.29
CA GLU A 82 0.39 -5.33 16.36
C GLU A 82 -0.32 -6.62 15.90
N LEU A 83 -0.82 -6.64 14.67
CA LEU A 83 -1.49 -7.82 14.10
C LEU A 83 -0.51 -8.96 13.80
N ALA A 84 0.71 -8.64 13.34
CA ALA A 84 1.77 -9.61 13.13
C ALA A 84 2.22 -10.26 14.45
N LYS A 85 2.37 -9.48 15.53
CA LYS A 85 2.61 -10.01 16.89
C LYS A 85 1.49 -10.95 17.34
N ALA A 86 0.25 -10.63 16.99
CA ALA A 86 -0.93 -11.48 17.22
C ALA A 86 -1.06 -12.65 16.22
N ARG A 87 -0.06 -12.86 15.35
CA ARG A 87 0.00 -13.92 14.33
C ARG A 87 -1.20 -13.92 13.38
N LYS A 88 -1.70 -12.73 13.03
CA LYS A 88 -2.71 -12.57 12.00
C LYS A 88 -2.07 -12.70 10.61
N HIS A 89 -2.83 -13.23 9.67
CA HIS A 89 -2.45 -13.33 8.27
C HIS A 89 -2.96 -12.14 7.49
N PHE A 90 -2.14 -11.62 6.58
CA PHE A 90 -2.47 -10.47 5.74
C PHE A 90 -2.69 -10.92 4.31
N VAL A 91 -3.77 -10.45 3.70
CA VAL A 91 -3.96 -10.67 2.26
C VAL A 91 -3.13 -9.64 1.48
N THR A 92 -2.35 -10.11 0.50
CA THR A 92 -1.75 -9.23 -0.50
C THR A 92 -2.80 -8.89 -1.55
N ALA A 93 -3.17 -7.61 -1.65
CA ALA A 93 -4.20 -7.13 -2.56
C ALA A 93 -3.54 -6.67 -3.88
N ILE A 94 -3.71 -7.46 -4.95
CA ILE A 94 -3.12 -7.16 -6.26
C ILE A 94 -4.24 -7.05 -7.28
N HIS A 95 -4.45 -5.83 -7.80
CA HIS A 95 -5.46 -5.59 -8.81
C HIS A 95 -5.17 -6.42 -10.08
N PRO A 96 -6.16 -7.05 -10.72
CA PRO A 96 -5.93 -7.84 -11.94
C PRO A 96 -5.34 -7.10 -13.14
N SER A 97 -5.37 -5.76 -13.13
CA SER A 97 -4.71 -4.93 -14.16
C SER A 97 -3.31 -4.48 -13.78
N ALA A 98 -2.80 -4.83 -12.60
CA ALA A 98 -1.40 -4.62 -12.26
C ALA A 98 -0.53 -5.54 -13.13
N ILE A 99 0.59 -5.01 -13.62
CA ILE A 99 1.53 -5.73 -14.51
C ILE A 99 2.81 -5.99 -13.72
N LEU A 100 3.07 -7.25 -13.44
CA LEU A 100 4.27 -7.68 -12.72
C LEU A 100 5.10 -8.58 -13.62
N ALA A 101 6.41 -8.33 -13.66
CA ALA A 101 7.33 -9.30 -14.22
C ALA A 101 7.31 -10.62 -13.40
N PRO A 102 7.62 -11.78 -14.01
CA PRO A 102 7.46 -13.09 -13.36
C PRO A 102 8.31 -13.31 -12.11
N ASP A 103 9.41 -12.58 -11.97
CA ASP A 103 10.38 -12.68 -10.88
C ASP A 103 10.20 -11.59 -9.79
N VAL A 104 9.17 -10.75 -9.90
CA VAL A 104 8.85 -9.76 -8.88
C VAL A 104 8.45 -10.45 -7.57
N ILE A 105 9.08 -10.02 -6.47
CA ILE A 105 8.77 -10.51 -5.13
C ILE A 105 7.87 -9.49 -4.44
N VAL A 106 6.74 -9.95 -3.91
CA VAL A 106 5.77 -9.11 -3.21
C VAL A 106 5.56 -9.63 -1.78
N GLY A 107 5.75 -8.75 -0.80
CA GLY A 107 5.57 -9.05 0.61
C GLY A 107 4.12 -9.21 1.02
N GLU A 108 3.92 -9.82 2.20
CA GLU A 108 2.59 -10.05 2.78
C GLU A 108 1.90 -8.71 3.07
N GLY A 109 0.59 -8.63 2.82
CA GLY A 109 -0.19 -7.41 3.08
C GLY A 109 0.08 -6.23 2.14
N ALA A 110 0.97 -6.37 1.16
CA ALA A 110 1.21 -5.31 0.18
C ALA A 110 -0.03 -5.06 -0.70
N VAL A 111 -0.17 -3.82 -1.16
CA VAL A 111 -1.27 -3.36 -2.02
C VAL A 111 -0.71 -2.87 -3.35
N LEU A 112 -1.09 -3.53 -4.43
CA LEU A 112 -0.78 -3.14 -5.80
C LEU A 112 -2.10 -2.76 -6.50
N ALA A 113 -2.31 -1.46 -6.68
CA ALA A 113 -3.57 -0.94 -7.21
C ALA A 113 -3.68 -1.07 -8.73
N ALA A 114 -4.82 -0.63 -9.27
CA ALA A 114 -5.09 -0.72 -10.70
C ALA A 114 -4.01 0.00 -11.54
N GLY A 115 -3.49 -0.70 -12.55
CA GLY A 115 -2.46 -0.17 -13.44
C GLY A 115 -1.07 0.00 -12.80
N ALA A 116 -0.85 -0.51 -11.59
CA ALA A 116 0.48 -0.57 -10.99
C ALA A 116 1.42 -1.45 -11.82
N ILE A 117 2.68 -1.04 -11.99
CA ILE A 117 3.68 -1.77 -12.79
C ILE A 117 4.93 -2.06 -11.95
N ALA A 118 5.38 -3.31 -11.94
CA ALA A 118 6.65 -3.72 -11.36
C ALA A 118 7.45 -4.56 -12.37
N ASN A 119 8.64 -4.09 -12.71
CA ASN A 119 9.52 -4.68 -13.74
C ASN A 119 10.53 -5.69 -13.14
N PRO A 120 11.30 -6.43 -13.99
CA PRO A 120 12.15 -7.53 -13.54
C PRO A 120 13.10 -7.19 -12.39
N GLY A 121 13.28 -8.13 -11.48
CA GLY A 121 14.12 -7.99 -10.29
C GLY A 121 13.58 -7.05 -9.20
N ALA A 122 12.41 -6.44 -9.38
CA ALA A 122 11.82 -5.55 -8.37
C ALA A 122 11.37 -6.34 -7.12
N ARG A 123 11.50 -5.69 -5.96
CA ARG A 123 11.11 -6.25 -4.65
C ARG A 123 10.20 -5.26 -3.93
N ILE A 124 9.03 -5.75 -3.54
CA ILE A 124 8.02 -4.96 -2.83
C ILE A 124 7.90 -5.51 -1.41
N GLY A 125 8.23 -4.69 -0.41
CA GLY A 125 8.19 -5.06 1.00
C GLY A 125 6.78 -5.36 1.51
N GLU A 126 6.72 -5.97 2.69
CA GLU A 126 5.46 -6.20 3.40
C GLU A 126 4.70 -4.90 3.64
N ASN A 127 3.38 -4.96 3.46
CA ASN A 127 2.48 -3.84 3.72
C ASN A 127 2.86 -2.52 2.99
N ALA A 128 3.66 -2.63 1.93
CA ALA A 128 3.98 -1.55 1.02
C ALA A 128 2.83 -1.32 0.04
N VAL A 129 2.73 -0.11 -0.48
CA VAL A 129 1.67 0.31 -1.40
C VAL A 129 2.30 0.81 -2.69
N LEU A 130 2.00 0.12 -3.80
CA LEU A 130 2.23 0.60 -5.15
C LEU A 130 0.86 1.00 -5.71
N ASN A 131 0.58 2.31 -5.67
CA ASN A 131 -0.77 2.83 -5.86
C ASN A 131 -1.15 2.98 -7.34
N THR A 132 -2.33 3.54 -7.61
CA THR A 132 -2.97 3.55 -8.93
C THR A 132 -2.05 4.15 -10.00
N GLY A 133 -1.76 3.37 -11.04
CA GLY A 133 -0.90 3.80 -12.15
C GLY A 133 0.55 4.11 -11.77
N ALA A 134 0.99 3.78 -10.55
CA ALA A 134 2.37 3.95 -10.15
C ALA A 134 3.26 2.86 -10.77
N SER A 135 4.52 3.17 -11.05
CA SER A 135 5.46 2.20 -11.61
C SER A 135 6.81 2.20 -10.91
N ILE A 136 7.37 0.99 -10.79
CA ILE A 136 8.76 0.78 -10.40
C ILE A 136 9.46 -0.02 -11.49
N ASP A 137 10.57 0.52 -12.01
CA ASP A 137 11.33 -0.15 -13.05
C ASP A 137 12.22 -1.28 -12.47
N HIS A 138 13.07 -1.85 -13.30
CA HIS A 138 13.85 -3.02 -12.97
C HIS A 138 14.71 -2.83 -11.72
N HIS A 139 14.82 -3.87 -10.90
CA HIS A 139 15.67 -3.91 -9.71
C HIS A 139 15.36 -2.83 -8.64
N CYS A 140 14.18 -2.21 -8.68
CA CYS A 140 13.75 -1.33 -7.60
C CYS A 140 13.45 -2.11 -6.32
N VAL A 141 13.67 -1.47 -5.18
CA VAL A 141 13.34 -2.03 -3.86
C VAL A 141 12.42 -1.06 -3.13
N LEU A 142 11.22 -1.52 -2.80
CA LEU A 142 10.33 -0.85 -1.85
C LEU A 142 10.48 -1.52 -0.48
N GLY A 143 10.89 -0.75 0.52
CA GLY A 143 10.95 -1.18 1.91
C GLY A 143 9.57 -1.49 2.49
N PRO A 144 9.52 -2.13 3.67
CA PRO A 144 8.26 -2.39 4.36
C PRO A 144 7.50 -1.07 4.60
N HIS A 145 6.18 -1.10 4.46
CA HIS A 145 5.31 0.06 4.69
C HIS A 145 5.52 1.26 3.75
N ALA A 146 6.45 1.20 2.79
CA ALA A 146 6.67 2.26 1.82
C ALA A 146 5.41 2.49 0.95
N HIS A 147 5.21 3.70 0.47
CA HIS A 147 4.05 4.06 -0.34
C HIS A 147 4.49 4.88 -1.55
N VAL A 148 4.39 4.28 -2.73
CA VAL A 148 4.49 4.98 -4.02
C VAL A 148 3.08 5.36 -4.43
N ALA A 149 2.75 6.64 -4.27
CA ALA A 149 1.41 7.19 -4.46
C ALA A 149 1.01 7.20 -5.95
N PRO A 150 -0.26 7.53 -6.27
CA PRO A 150 -0.77 7.39 -7.63
C PRO A 150 0.10 8.11 -8.68
N GLY A 151 0.31 7.46 -9.82
CA GLY A 151 1.09 8.01 -10.94
C GLY A 151 2.53 8.39 -10.62
N ALA A 152 3.11 7.95 -9.49
CA ALA A 152 4.53 8.13 -9.24
C ALA A 152 5.36 7.06 -9.97
N HIS A 153 6.51 7.45 -10.52
CA HIS A 153 7.31 6.62 -11.43
C HIS A 153 8.78 6.57 -11.01
N LEU A 154 9.28 5.39 -10.67
CA LEU A 154 10.67 5.17 -10.25
C LEU A 154 11.46 4.49 -11.37
N ALA A 155 12.56 5.11 -11.80
CA ALA A 155 13.50 4.50 -12.74
C ALA A 155 14.25 3.31 -12.13
N GLY A 156 15.05 2.61 -12.93
CA GLY A 156 15.70 1.36 -12.50
C GLY A 156 16.60 1.51 -11.27
N GLY A 157 16.58 0.53 -10.38
CA GLY A 157 17.47 0.45 -9.22
C GLY A 157 17.19 1.48 -8.11
N VAL A 158 16.02 2.13 -8.11
CA VAL A 158 15.63 3.05 -7.03
C VAL A 158 15.32 2.25 -5.76
N HIS A 159 15.83 2.73 -4.63
CA HIS A 159 15.57 2.16 -3.30
C HIS A 159 14.70 3.11 -2.50
N VAL A 160 13.55 2.65 -2.03
CA VAL A 160 12.65 3.43 -1.17
C VAL A 160 12.65 2.76 0.21
N GLY A 161 13.05 3.51 1.23
CA GLY A 161 13.18 3.03 2.59
C GLY A 161 11.84 2.72 3.26
N GLU A 162 11.92 2.05 4.40
CA GLU A 162 10.76 1.71 5.23
C GLU A 162 9.86 2.93 5.46
N GLY A 163 8.55 2.77 5.28
CA GLY A 163 7.55 3.79 5.61
C GLY A 163 7.64 5.09 4.79
N ALA A 164 8.57 5.21 3.84
CA ALA A 164 8.73 6.41 3.04
C ALA A 164 7.54 6.62 2.10
N LEU A 165 7.20 7.89 1.84
CA LEU A 165 6.13 8.27 0.92
C LEU A 165 6.73 8.92 -0.33
N VAL A 166 6.47 8.33 -1.49
CA VAL A 166 6.69 8.97 -2.80
C VAL A 166 5.37 9.54 -3.27
N GLY A 167 5.23 10.87 -3.18
CA GLY A 167 3.97 11.58 -3.41
C GLY A 167 3.41 11.45 -4.83
N ILE A 168 2.12 11.77 -4.98
CA ILE A 168 1.37 11.64 -6.24
C ILE A 168 2.10 12.32 -7.40
N GLY A 169 2.28 11.61 -8.51
CA GLY A 169 2.95 12.13 -9.70
C GLY A 169 4.44 12.44 -9.55
N ALA A 170 5.09 12.10 -8.43
CA ALA A 170 6.53 12.28 -8.27
C ALA A 170 7.32 11.26 -9.10
N CYS A 171 8.57 11.58 -9.42
CA CYS A 171 9.47 10.67 -10.11
C CYS A 171 10.84 10.61 -9.46
N ALA A 172 11.56 9.50 -9.67
CA ALA A 172 12.92 9.32 -9.19
C ALA A 172 13.82 8.82 -10.32
N VAL A 173 14.98 9.46 -10.50
CA VAL A 173 15.99 9.04 -11.49
C VAL A 173 16.68 7.75 -11.06
N GLN A 174 17.39 7.12 -12.00
CA GLN A 174 17.99 5.81 -11.81
C GLN A 174 18.91 5.77 -10.58
N GLY A 175 18.79 4.70 -9.78
CA GLY A 175 19.73 4.34 -8.73
C GLY A 175 19.66 5.16 -7.43
N VAL A 176 18.78 6.16 -7.31
CA VAL A 176 18.71 6.98 -6.09
C VAL A 176 18.11 6.19 -4.92
N ALA A 177 18.53 6.56 -3.70
CA ALA A 177 17.96 6.08 -2.46
C ALA A 177 17.06 7.15 -1.83
N ILE A 178 15.82 6.77 -1.50
CA ILE A 178 14.86 7.57 -0.76
C ILE A 178 14.79 7.00 0.66
N GLY A 179 15.33 7.72 1.64
CA GLY A 179 15.54 7.22 3.01
C GLY A 179 14.24 6.85 3.73
N ALA A 180 14.37 5.99 4.75
CA ALA A 180 13.23 5.55 5.57
C ALA A 180 12.48 6.73 6.17
N TRP A 181 11.15 6.61 6.21
CA TRP A 181 10.22 7.59 6.77
C TRP A 181 10.33 9.00 6.16
N SER A 182 10.99 9.14 5.01
CA SER A 182 11.04 10.38 4.25
C SER A 182 9.75 10.63 3.49
N THR A 183 9.53 11.88 3.08
CA THR A 183 8.39 12.29 2.26
C THR A 183 8.91 13.03 1.03
N VAL A 184 8.58 12.50 -0.14
CA VAL A 184 8.72 13.19 -1.42
C VAL A 184 7.36 13.80 -1.75
N GLY A 185 7.32 15.12 -1.91
CA GLY A 185 6.11 15.87 -2.21
C GLY A 185 5.51 15.51 -3.57
N ALA A 186 4.23 15.85 -3.75
CA ALA A 186 3.54 15.67 -5.01
C ALA A 186 4.28 16.32 -6.19
N GLY A 187 4.39 15.61 -7.31
CA GLY A 187 5.03 16.08 -8.54
C GLY A 187 6.52 16.35 -8.45
N ALA A 188 7.20 15.96 -7.36
CA ALA A 188 8.62 16.23 -7.19
C ALA A 188 9.50 15.33 -8.08
N ALA A 189 10.65 15.84 -8.51
CA ALA A 189 11.64 15.09 -9.30
C ALA A 189 12.89 14.80 -8.46
N VAL A 190 12.97 13.60 -7.90
CA VAL A 190 14.12 13.14 -7.10
C VAL A 190 15.29 12.84 -8.02
N THR A 191 16.32 13.68 -7.92
CA THR A 191 17.54 13.61 -8.75
C THR A 191 18.78 13.23 -7.95
N GLN A 192 18.65 13.13 -6.63
CA GLN A 192 19.71 12.81 -5.67
C GLN A 192 19.09 12.04 -4.51
N ASP A 193 19.92 11.33 -3.75
CA ASP A 193 19.48 10.60 -2.56
C ASP A 193 18.76 11.52 -1.57
N VAL A 194 17.69 11.02 -0.97
CA VAL A 194 16.89 11.70 0.05
C VAL A 194 17.24 11.09 1.41
N PRO A 195 17.71 11.88 2.39
CA PRO A 195 18.00 11.37 3.73
C PRO A 195 16.76 10.79 4.42
N GLU A 196 16.97 9.91 5.38
CA GLU A 196 15.89 9.40 6.23
C GLU A 196 15.14 10.54 6.92
N ARG A 197 13.82 10.39 7.03
CA ARG A 197 12.90 11.37 7.67
C ARG A 197 12.91 12.76 7.05
N ALA A 198 13.60 12.97 5.93
CA ALA A 198 13.60 14.24 5.22
C ALA A 198 12.26 14.46 4.51
N CYS A 199 11.88 15.72 4.34
CA CYS A 199 10.80 16.13 3.47
C CYS A 199 11.40 16.91 2.29
N VAL A 200 11.11 16.48 1.06
CA VAL A 200 11.63 17.13 -0.16
C VAL A 200 10.50 17.41 -1.15
N GLY A 201 10.64 18.45 -1.95
CA GLY A 201 9.67 18.81 -2.99
C GLY A 201 10.26 19.62 -4.14
N GLY A 202 9.50 19.77 -5.21
CA GLY A 202 9.87 20.57 -6.38
C GLY A 202 10.61 19.82 -7.49
N VAL A 203 10.96 20.56 -8.54
CA VAL A 203 11.69 20.06 -9.71
C VAL A 203 12.92 20.96 -9.95
N PRO A 204 14.13 20.50 -9.61
CA PRO A 204 14.44 19.24 -8.92
C PRO A 204 14.00 19.26 -7.46
N ALA A 205 13.82 18.07 -6.86
CA ALA A 205 13.46 17.93 -5.46
C ALA A 205 14.55 18.52 -4.54
N ARG A 206 14.13 19.31 -3.55
CA ARG A 206 14.98 19.95 -2.55
C ARG A 206 14.32 19.85 -1.16
N PRO A 207 15.10 19.92 -0.06
CA PRO A 207 14.54 19.98 1.28
C PRO A 207 13.49 21.10 1.43
N LEU A 208 12.40 20.80 2.11
CA LEU A 208 11.32 21.73 2.47
C LEU A 208 11.51 22.29 3.88
#